data_AF-K0SW21-F1
#
_entry.id   AF-K0SW21-F1
#
_cell.length_a   1.000
_cell.length_b   1.000
_cell.length_c   1.000
_cell.angle_alpha   90.00
_cell.angle_beta   90.00
_cell.angle_gamma   90.00
#
_symmetry.space_group_name_H-M   'P 1'
#
loop_
_entity.id
_entity.type
_entity.pdbx_description
1 polymer ?
#
loop_
_entity_poly.entity_id
_entity_poly.type
_entity_poly.pdbx_seq_one_letter_code
_entity_poly.pdbx_strand_id
1 'polypeptide(L)'
;DGVTECAPANCSGDSICGGTTIDDGQCTPCGTGQVWWPCNIAGECYCKSLAPDPTPAPTPSPVATDQPTPSPVGAEGEAEGDDEDGGDEDGGDGDGGDGDGGGPSSSSGGSSSSSSSGFSSGGTGFSGPAIPVPTVGPDGVDPSVLEGLYVMDAHVAANKIVLARELLTPRPNPASRTAAPVHFTYGDFRSALHKMATTPVDGMVFYLGDEVERAYGLVNIAAFLAQSAVDSTLRGGCDEENVDTVGGVLPASNACGQYGMSYQDMTCPEGQEEYQCDVDPTMRMTADDRGSGPGPFYCGPATDYGGFTGHWDYVTGGEVRDGSAMPNGAGREDVEGCCWWGRGSIQLRGVCSYGRLNHFLGKKAHDDGRPSLFPEIDFCRNPQAICSDESYPDLGWVAGLFRWITDVQPYDSGEGWSYMRALVDFVDGGMIDNSFVHAVSGIVGQGCHAPPCEGYEEFDGAERMATFVRTLEILGLRPRAAAAGRRGRRLGEGLEWDFVVGGGLDSWSL
;
A
#
# COMPACT_ATOMS: atom_id res chain seq x y z
N ASP A 1 -2.61 22.87 25.70
CA ASP A 1 -2.57 23.77 24.53
C ASP A 1 -2.44 23.00 23.21
N GLY A 2 -2.17 21.69 23.22
CA GLY A 2 -1.98 20.92 21.97
C GLY A 2 -0.64 21.22 21.30
N VAL A 3 0.31 21.83 22.04
CA VAL A 3 1.56 22.36 21.47
C VAL A 3 2.81 21.79 22.15
N THR A 4 2.70 21.15 23.32
CA THR A 4 3.87 20.53 23.96
C THR A 4 4.13 19.14 23.38
N GLU A 5 4.83 19.13 22.24
CA GLU A 5 5.43 17.95 21.63
C GLU A 5 6.30 17.20 22.65
N CYS A 6 6.28 15.87 22.56
CA CYS A 6 7.15 14.99 23.34
C CYS A 6 8.62 15.11 22.87
N ALA A 7 9.26 16.23 23.17
CA ALA A 7 10.70 16.40 23.02
C ALA A 7 11.43 15.79 24.23
N PRO A 8 12.74 15.43 24.12
CA PRO A 8 13.56 14.75 25.16
C PRO A 8 13.63 15.39 26.56
N ALA A 9 12.87 16.44 26.86
CA ALA A 9 12.87 17.13 28.14
C ALA A 9 11.52 17.72 28.60
N ASN A 10 10.42 17.54 27.84
CA ASN A 10 9.20 18.34 28.07
C ASN A 10 8.08 17.66 28.86
N CYS A 11 7.99 16.33 28.90
CA CYS A 11 7.01 15.68 29.78
C CYS A 11 7.62 15.57 31.18
N SER A 12 7.25 16.50 32.06
CA SER A 12 7.70 16.53 33.46
C SER A 12 6.52 16.37 34.42
N GLY A 13 6.78 15.80 35.61
CA GLY A 13 5.75 15.56 36.63
C GLY A 13 4.87 14.35 36.33
N ASP A 14 3.57 14.46 36.61
CA ASP A 14 2.56 13.39 36.42
C ASP A 14 2.05 13.28 34.97
N SER A 15 2.85 13.63 33.96
CA SER A 15 2.44 13.59 32.55
C SER A 15 3.14 12.48 31.79
N ILE A 16 2.42 11.81 30.88
CA ILE A 16 2.94 10.80 29.95
C ILE A 16 2.84 11.31 28.52
N CYS A 17 3.58 10.71 27.60
CA CYS A 17 3.36 10.95 26.17
C CYS A 17 2.09 10.23 25.72
N GLY A 18 1.23 10.95 24.98
CA GLY A 18 0.02 10.41 24.37
C GLY A 18 -0.05 10.76 22.89
N GLY A 19 -0.81 9.96 22.14
CA GLY A 19 -0.97 10.09 20.69
C GLY A 19 -2.32 10.69 20.28
N THR A 20 -2.37 11.36 19.12
CA THR A 20 -3.62 11.84 18.52
C THR A 20 -4.31 10.74 17.72
N THR A 21 -3.53 10.01 16.92
CA THR A 21 -4.02 8.97 15.99
C THR A 21 -3.38 7.61 16.26
N ILE A 22 -2.56 7.51 17.29
CA ILE A 22 -1.77 6.32 17.66
C ILE A 22 -1.87 6.08 19.16
N ASP A 23 -1.40 4.92 19.64
CA ASP A 23 -1.51 4.60 21.07
C ASP A 23 -0.46 5.30 21.95
N ASP A 24 -0.78 5.48 23.24
CA ASP A 24 0.09 6.16 24.22
C ASP A 24 1.45 5.44 24.38
N GLY A 25 1.51 4.12 24.17
CA GLY A 25 2.73 3.32 24.22
C GLY A 25 3.70 3.67 23.09
N GLN A 26 3.19 3.89 21.88
CA GLN A 26 3.98 4.30 20.71
C GLN A 26 4.60 5.69 20.86
N CYS A 27 3.94 6.61 21.59
CA CYS A 27 4.52 7.92 21.90
C CYS A 27 5.50 7.92 23.08
N THR A 28 5.56 6.84 23.88
CA THR A 28 6.41 6.78 25.08
C THR A 28 7.90 7.01 24.78
N PRO A 29 8.50 6.42 23.74
CA PRO A 29 9.91 6.64 23.40
C PRO A 29 10.27 8.11 23.07
N CYS A 30 9.33 8.91 22.57
CA CYS A 30 9.55 10.33 22.27
C CYS A 30 10.00 11.12 23.50
N GLY A 31 9.39 10.83 24.66
CA GLY A 31 9.78 11.43 25.95
C GLY A 31 11.20 11.08 26.39
N THR A 32 11.80 10.03 25.83
CA THR A 32 13.17 9.57 26.14
C THR A 32 14.20 9.95 25.07
N GLY A 33 13.81 10.75 24.08
CA GLY A 33 14.71 11.31 23.06
C GLY A 33 14.69 10.62 21.70
N GLN A 34 13.70 9.76 21.44
CA GLN A 34 13.41 9.33 20.06
C GLN A 34 13.00 10.55 19.22
N VAL A 35 13.57 10.67 18.01
CA VAL A 35 13.34 11.81 17.11
C VAL A 35 12.65 11.42 15.80
N TRP A 36 12.51 10.13 15.51
CA TRP A 36 11.75 9.57 14.39
C TRP A 36 10.30 9.27 14.77
N TRP A 37 9.56 8.65 13.84
CA TRP A 37 8.17 8.25 14.01
C TRP A 37 7.89 7.67 15.40
N PRO A 38 6.80 8.07 16.07
CA PRO A 38 5.85 9.11 15.68
C PRO A 38 6.31 10.54 16.02
N CYS A 39 7.48 10.70 16.64
CA CYS A 39 7.97 11.95 17.21
C CYS A 39 8.33 13.03 16.18
N ASN A 40 8.58 12.63 14.92
CA ASN A 40 8.81 13.54 13.80
C ASN A 40 7.52 14.03 13.12
N ILE A 41 6.35 13.55 13.56
CA ILE A 41 5.05 14.00 13.04
C ILE A 41 4.52 15.10 13.97
N ALA A 42 4.43 16.31 13.41
CA ALA A 42 3.94 17.48 14.14
C ALA A 42 2.51 17.24 14.69
N GLY A 43 2.35 17.41 15.99
CA GLY A 43 1.06 17.23 16.68
C GLY A 43 0.62 15.78 16.89
N GLU A 44 1.40 14.78 16.48
CA GLU A 44 1.06 13.37 16.69
C GLU A 44 1.24 12.98 18.15
N CYS A 45 2.42 13.24 18.72
CA CYS A 45 2.71 12.96 20.13
C CYS A 45 2.78 14.23 20.98
N TYR A 46 2.06 14.21 22.10
CA TYR A 46 1.98 15.34 23.03
C TYR A 46 2.04 14.89 24.49
N CYS A 47 2.46 15.78 25.39
CA CYS A 47 2.41 15.49 26.83
C CYS A 47 0.95 15.56 27.35
N LYS A 48 0.48 14.45 27.93
CA LYS A 48 -0.85 14.25 28.51
C LYS A 48 -0.76 14.12 30.03
N SER A 49 -1.47 14.98 30.76
CA SER A 49 -1.51 14.95 32.24
C SER A 49 -2.31 13.75 32.77
N LEU A 50 -1.80 13.07 33.80
CA LEU A 50 -2.51 12.00 34.51
C LEU A 50 -3.40 12.52 35.66
N ALA A 51 -3.43 13.84 35.90
CA ALA A 51 -4.30 14.40 36.93
C ALA A 51 -5.79 14.20 36.54
N PRO A 52 -6.65 13.71 37.44
CA PRO A 52 -8.07 13.58 37.16
C PRO A 52 -8.64 14.96 36.84
N ASP A 53 -9.47 15.03 35.79
CA ASP A 53 -10.18 16.25 35.44
C ASP A 53 -10.88 16.82 36.69
N PRO A 54 -10.73 18.12 37.01
CA PRO A 54 -11.51 18.70 38.08
C PRO A 54 -12.99 18.52 37.71
N THR A 55 -13.73 17.80 38.57
CA THR A 55 -15.18 17.62 38.46
C THR A 55 -15.82 18.95 38.04
N PRO A 56 -16.55 19.01 36.90
CA PRO A 56 -17.14 20.26 36.47
C PRO A 56 -18.03 20.78 37.60
N ALA A 57 -17.74 22.00 38.05
CA ALA A 57 -18.52 22.66 39.08
C ALA A 57 -20.00 22.67 38.65
N PRO A 58 -20.94 22.36 39.57
CA PRO A 58 -22.36 22.33 39.21
C PRO A 58 -22.76 23.68 38.63
N THR A 59 -23.30 23.65 37.40
CA THR A 59 -23.90 24.81 36.76
C THR A 59 -24.96 25.39 37.70
N PRO A 60 -24.90 26.69 38.06
CA PRO A 60 -25.93 27.29 38.90
C PRO A 60 -27.29 27.20 38.17
N SER A 61 -28.29 26.68 38.87
CA SER A 61 -29.67 26.58 38.38
C SER A 61 -30.15 27.93 37.81
N PRO A 62 -30.84 27.95 36.67
CA PRO A 62 -31.35 29.18 36.09
C PRO A 62 -32.40 29.80 37.01
N VAL A 63 -32.20 31.07 37.35
CA VAL A 63 -33.21 31.92 37.98
C VAL A 63 -34.27 32.23 36.93
N ALA A 64 -35.50 31.76 37.16
CA ALA A 64 -36.65 32.12 36.34
C ALA A 64 -36.89 33.63 36.46
N THR A 65 -36.81 34.33 35.33
CA THR A 65 -37.23 35.73 35.23
C THR A 65 -38.41 35.77 34.26
N ASP A 66 -39.60 35.97 34.81
CA ASP A 66 -40.83 36.20 34.05
C ASP A 66 -40.76 37.57 33.37
N GLN A 67 -40.69 37.59 32.04
CA GLN A 67 -41.26 38.69 31.24
C GLN A 67 -41.50 38.27 29.78
N PRO A 68 -42.68 38.58 29.19
CA PRO A 68 -43.04 38.14 27.84
C PRO A 68 -42.70 39.20 26.77
N THR A 69 -42.29 38.76 25.59
CA THR A 69 -42.26 39.58 24.35
C THR A 69 -42.29 38.63 23.11
N PRO A 70 -42.67 39.11 21.91
CA PRO A 70 -43.84 38.62 21.19
C PRO A 70 -43.50 37.77 19.95
N SER A 71 -44.49 36.99 19.49
CA SER A 71 -44.45 36.22 18.24
C SER A 71 -44.27 37.11 17.01
N PRO A 72 -43.46 36.71 16.02
CA PRO A 72 -43.54 37.24 14.68
C PRO A 72 -44.55 36.47 13.83
N VAL A 73 -45.16 37.26 12.96
CA VAL A 73 -46.31 37.04 12.09
C VAL A 73 -45.93 36.20 10.86
N GLY A 74 -46.84 35.33 10.44
CA GLY A 74 -46.75 34.58 9.18
C GLY A 74 -47.11 35.43 7.96
N ALA A 75 -46.60 35.01 6.81
CA ALA A 75 -47.04 35.48 5.50
C ALA A 75 -47.37 34.27 4.63
N GLU A 76 -48.60 34.27 4.13
CA GLU A 76 -49.21 33.32 3.21
C GLU A 76 -49.04 33.78 1.75
N GLY A 77 -49.31 32.86 0.81
CA GLY A 77 -49.70 33.13 -0.59
C GLY A 77 -48.61 32.75 -1.62
N GLU A 78 -48.88 32.09 -2.74
CA GLU A 78 -50.14 31.84 -3.46
C GLU A 78 -50.02 30.57 -4.33
N ALA A 79 -51.19 30.09 -4.77
CA ALA A 79 -51.44 28.89 -5.56
C ALA A 79 -51.58 29.18 -7.06
N GLU A 80 -51.43 28.15 -7.89
CA GLU A 80 -52.07 27.83 -9.19
C GLU A 80 -51.44 26.48 -9.61
N GLY A 81 -52.11 25.38 -9.98
CA GLY A 81 -53.40 25.17 -10.63
C GLY A 81 -53.13 24.64 -12.04
N ASP A 82 -53.33 23.34 -12.30
CA ASP A 82 -53.84 22.79 -13.58
C ASP A 82 -53.96 21.25 -13.55
N ASP A 83 -55.00 20.77 -14.23
CA ASP A 83 -55.72 19.51 -14.13
C ASP A 83 -55.34 18.41 -15.17
N GLU A 84 -56.02 17.26 -15.05
CA GLU A 84 -56.30 16.17 -16.03
C GLU A 84 -55.16 15.14 -16.25
N ASP A 85 -55.35 13.83 -16.38
CA ASP A 85 -56.45 12.93 -16.81
C ASP A 85 -56.03 11.49 -16.34
N GLY A 86 -56.86 10.61 -15.77
CA GLY A 86 -57.79 9.73 -16.49
C GLY A 86 -57.18 8.34 -16.79
N GLY A 87 -57.82 7.24 -16.33
CA GLY A 87 -57.67 5.91 -16.97
C GLY A 87 -57.50 4.68 -16.06
N ASP A 88 -58.61 4.00 -15.79
CA ASP A 88 -58.74 2.64 -15.26
C ASP A 88 -58.35 1.54 -16.28
N GLU A 89 -58.31 0.29 -15.77
CA GLU A 89 -58.66 -1.01 -16.40
C GLU A 89 -57.55 -2.09 -16.55
N ASP A 90 -57.74 -3.13 -15.72
CA ASP A 90 -57.87 -4.56 -16.04
C ASP A 90 -56.73 -5.41 -16.63
N GLY A 91 -56.51 -6.55 -15.96
CA GLY A 91 -56.83 -7.84 -16.60
C GLY A 91 -55.77 -8.96 -16.59
N GLY A 92 -55.95 -9.93 -15.67
CA GLY A 92 -55.75 -11.40 -15.85
C GLY A 92 -54.36 -11.94 -16.23
N ASP A 93 -54.05 -13.23 -16.17
CA ASP A 93 -54.63 -14.44 -15.55
C ASP A 93 -53.63 -15.59 -15.83
N GLY A 94 -53.51 -16.55 -14.88
CA GLY A 94 -53.11 -17.97 -15.10
C GLY A 94 -51.65 -18.21 -15.51
N ASP A 95 -50.97 -19.33 -15.27
CA ASP A 95 -51.22 -20.71 -14.83
C ASP A 95 -49.76 -21.23 -14.55
N GLY A 96 -49.40 -22.21 -13.72
CA GLY A 96 -50.06 -23.39 -13.20
C GLY A 96 -49.01 -24.53 -13.15
N GLY A 97 -48.88 -25.19 -11.98
CA GLY A 97 -48.36 -26.56 -11.75
C GLY A 97 -46.88 -26.87 -12.07
N ASP A 98 -46.21 -27.86 -11.49
CA ASP A 98 -46.47 -28.85 -10.44
C ASP A 98 -45.14 -29.62 -10.22
N GLY A 99 -44.96 -30.27 -9.08
CA GLY A 99 -44.30 -31.59 -9.05
C GLY A 99 -43.06 -31.81 -8.17
N ASP A 100 -43.33 -32.05 -6.88
CA ASP A 100 -42.77 -33.08 -5.99
C ASP A 100 -41.42 -33.80 -6.26
N GLY A 101 -40.57 -33.79 -5.22
CA GLY A 101 -40.41 -35.00 -4.37
C GLY A 101 -39.19 -35.91 -4.53
N GLY A 102 -38.40 -36.03 -3.44
CA GLY A 102 -37.80 -37.32 -3.01
C GLY A 102 -36.26 -37.43 -2.95
N GLY A 103 -35.69 -37.43 -1.74
CA GLY A 103 -34.44 -38.17 -1.43
C GLY A 103 -34.75 -39.66 -1.11
N PRO A 104 -33.89 -40.44 -0.40
CA PRO A 104 -32.51 -40.22 0.06
C PRO A 104 -31.57 -41.47 -0.12
N SER A 105 -30.50 -41.56 0.69
CA SER A 105 -29.51 -42.68 0.96
C SER A 105 -28.14 -42.51 0.27
N SER A 106 -26.97 -42.46 0.91
CA SER A 106 -26.32 -43.05 2.11
C SER A 106 -25.50 -44.34 1.84
N SER A 107 -24.37 -44.44 2.57
CA SER A 107 -23.37 -45.54 2.72
C SER A 107 -22.16 -45.51 1.77
N SER A 108 -20.93 -45.97 2.08
CA SER A 108 -20.02 -45.98 3.26
C SER A 108 -18.87 -46.96 2.94
N GLY A 109 -17.63 -46.66 3.36
CA GLY A 109 -16.43 -47.56 3.37
C GLY A 109 -15.23 -46.92 2.65
N GLY A 110 -14.04 -46.64 3.23
CA GLY A 110 -13.21 -47.39 4.19
C GLY A 110 -12.38 -48.44 3.43
N SER A 111 -11.04 -48.47 3.36
CA SER A 111 -9.97 -47.99 4.23
C SER A 111 -8.57 -48.06 3.54
N SER A 112 -7.61 -47.28 4.08
CA SER A 112 -6.14 -47.52 4.27
C SER A 112 -5.22 -47.67 3.04
N SER A 113 -3.96 -47.21 3.00
CA SER A 113 -3.10 -46.34 3.82
C SER A 113 -1.70 -46.33 3.18
N SER A 114 -1.03 -45.17 3.07
CA SER A 114 0.42 -45.06 3.26
C SER A 114 0.83 -43.60 3.38
N SER A 115 1.63 -43.34 4.41
CA SER A 115 1.77 -42.08 5.14
C SER A 115 2.88 -41.17 4.61
N SER A 116 2.66 -39.86 4.64
CA SER A 116 3.71 -38.84 4.77
C SER A 116 3.22 -37.76 5.74
N SER A 117 3.93 -37.63 6.85
CA SER A 117 3.61 -36.88 8.06
C SER A 117 3.65 -35.37 7.85
N GLY A 118 2.50 -34.71 7.98
CA GLY A 118 2.37 -33.27 8.15
C GLY A 118 2.59 -32.85 9.61
N PHE A 119 3.26 -31.71 9.80
CA PHE A 119 3.41 -31.03 11.07
C PHE A 119 2.03 -30.56 11.59
N SER A 120 1.67 -30.96 12.81
CA SER A 120 0.57 -30.37 13.58
C SER A 120 1.14 -29.44 14.64
N SER A 121 0.92 -28.14 14.47
CA SER A 121 1.07 -27.16 15.54
C SER A 121 -0.26 -27.05 16.28
N GLY A 122 -0.32 -27.61 17.49
CA GLY A 122 -1.44 -27.39 18.41
C GLY A 122 -1.38 -25.98 18.97
N GLY A 123 -2.17 -25.07 18.39
CA GLY A 123 -2.52 -23.77 18.95
C GLY A 123 -3.99 -23.77 19.35
N THR A 124 -4.27 -23.45 20.62
CA THR A 124 -5.63 -23.28 21.16
C THR A 124 -6.42 -22.25 20.36
N GLY A 125 -7.67 -22.59 20.02
CA GLY A 125 -8.50 -21.89 19.06
C GLY A 125 -8.71 -20.41 19.31
N PHE A 126 -8.56 -19.65 18.22
CA PHE A 126 -9.09 -18.31 18.05
C PHE A 126 -9.91 -18.31 16.75
N SER A 127 -11.21 -18.03 16.87
CA SER A 127 -12.14 -17.88 15.75
C SER A 127 -12.16 -16.41 15.30
N GLY A 128 -11.14 -15.99 14.56
CA GLY A 128 -11.26 -14.85 13.65
C GLY A 128 -11.73 -15.37 12.28
N PRO A 129 -12.35 -14.54 11.42
CA PRO A 129 -12.69 -14.98 10.08
C PRO A 129 -11.38 -15.33 9.36
N ALA A 130 -11.23 -16.61 8.98
CA ALA A 130 -10.25 -16.99 7.99
C ALA A 130 -10.71 -16.34 6.68
N ILE A 131 -10.05 -15.25 6.28
CA ILE A 131 -10.37 -14.57 5.02
C ILE A 131 -10.12 -15.61 3.91
N PRO A 132 -11.14 -15.95 3.09
CA PRO A 132 -10.94 -16.86 1.98
C PRO A 132 -9.97 -16.19 1.01
N VAL A 133 -8.76 -16.76 0.90
CA VAL A 133 -7.89 -16.51 -0.24
C VAL A 133 -8.69 -16.97 -1.47
N PRO A 134 -8.93 -16.11 -2.48
CA PRO A 134 -9.62 -16.54 -3.69
C PRO A 134 -8.78 -17.60 -4.38
N THR A 135 -9.09 -18.88 -4.14
CA THR A 135 -8.50 -19.98 -4.88
C THR A 135 -9.17 -19.97 -6.24
N VAL A 136 -8.43 -19.57 -7.28
CA VAL A 136 -8.89 -19.67 -8.66
C VAL A 136 -9.13 -21.15 -8.95
N GLY A 137 -10.40 -21.54 -9.04
CA GLY A 137 -10.80 -22.86 -9.49
C GLY A 137 -10.45 -23.05 -10.98
N PRO A 138 -10.45 -24.30 -11.47
CA PRO A 138 -10.04 -24.61 -12.84
C PRO A 138 -10.92 -23.99 -13.95
N ASP A 139 -12.03 -23.34 -13.61
CA ASP A 139 -13.09 -22.94 -14.55
C ASP A 139 -13.26 -21.41 -14.78
N GLY A 140 -12.38 -20.56 -14.22
CA GLY A 140 -12.39 -19.11 -14.51
C GLY A 140 -12.17 -18.21 -13.30
N VAL A 141 -12.22 -16.89 -13.53
CA VAL A 141 -12.11 -15.85 -12.47
C VAL A 141 -13.34 -15.93 -11.56
N ASP A 142 -13.12 -15.96 -10.25
CA ASP A 142 -14.18 -15.99 -9.24
C ASP A 142 -15.13 -14.78 -9.40
N PRO A 143 -16.46 -14.96 -9.39
CA PRO A 143 -17.41 -13.84 -9.52
C PRO A 143 -17.19 -12.70 -8.52
N SER A 144 -16.76 -12.99 -7.30
CA SER A 144 -16.48 -11.98 -6.26
C SER A 144 -15.29 -11.08 -6.62
N VAL A 145 -14.31 -11.61 -7.36
CA VAL A 145 -13.16 -10.87 -7.90
C VAL A 145 -13.63 -9.93 -9.02
N LEU A 146 -14.52 -10.42 -9.89
CA LEU A 146 -15.05 -9.61 -11.00
C LEU A 146 -15.88 -8.43 -10.48
N GLU A 147 -16.75 -8.67 -9.49
CA GLU A 147 -17.49 -7.59 -8.83
C GLU A 147 -16.55 -6.60 -8.13
N GLY A 148 -15.51 -7.10 -7.45
CA GLY A 148 -14.48 -6.25 -6.86
C GLY A 148 -13.84 -5.33 -7.88
N LEU A 149 -13.45 -5.87 -9.04
CA LEU A 149 -12.91 -5.08 -10.15
C LEU A 149 -13.87 -4.00 -10.64
N TYR A 150 -15.18 -4.26 -10.72
CA TYR A 150 -16.16 -3.25 -11.11
C TYR A 150 -16.25 -2.11 -10.10
N VAL A 151 -16.32 -2.42 -8.80
CA VAL A 151 -16.38 -1.40 -7.74
C VAL A 151 -15.09 -0.57 -7.74
N MET A 152 -13.93 -1.22 -7.87
CA MET A 152 -12.65 -0.52 -7.94
C MET A 152 -12.55 0.37 -9.17
N ASP A 153 -12.93 -0.15 -10.35
CA ASP A 153 -12.95 0.62 -11.60
C ASP A 153 -13.82 1.86 -11.46
N ALA A 154 -14.98 1.77 -10.81
CA ALA A 154 -15.84 2.93 -10.58
C ALA A 154 -15.14 4.01 -9.73
N HIS A 155 -14.51 3.64 -8.61
CA HIS A 155 -13.84 4.60 -7.72
C HIS A 155 -12.58 5.21 -8.34
N VAL A 156 -11.75 4.37 -8.95
CA VAL A 156 -10.49 4.76 -9.58
C VAL A 156 -10.78 5.62 -10.82
N ALA A 157 -11.80 5.28 -11.63
CA ALA A 157 -12.19 6.06 -12.81
C ALA A 157 -12.89 7.37 -12.46
N ALA A 158 -13.77 7.39 -11.46
CA ALA A 158 -14.43 8.61 -10.99
C ALA A 158 -13.41 9.66 -10.55
N ASN A 159 -12.31 9.23 -9.95
CA ASN A 159 -11.27 10.10 -9.41
C ASN A 159 -10.02 10.21 -10.28
N LYS A 160 -10.05 9.69 -11.52
CA LYS A 160 -8.87 9.56 -12.40
C LYS A 160 -8.06 10.84 -12.58
N ILE A 161 -8.72 12.00 -12.66
CA ILE A 161 -8.05 13.29 -12.91
C ILE A 161 -7.24 13.69 -11.68
N VAL A 162 -7.84 13.58 -10.50
CA VAL A 162 -7.20 13.94 -9.24
C VAL A 162 -6.11 12.92 -8.91
N LEU A 163 -6.38 11.62 -9.09
CA LEU A 163 -5.40 10.55 -8.90
C LEU A 163 -4.17 10.76 -9.80
N ALA A 164 -4.36 10.94 -11.11
CA ALA A 164 -3.27 11.14 -12.04
C ALA A 164 -2.45 12.40 -11.71
N ARG A 165 -3.10 13.49 -11.33
CA ARG A 165 -2.44 14.74 -10.99
C ARG A 165 -1.67 14.66 -9.68
N GLU A 166 -2.28 14.11 -8.63
CA GLU A 166 -1.77 14.20 -7.26
C GLU A 166 -0.86 13.03 -6.89
N LEU A 167 -0.95 11.89 -7.58
CA LEU A 167 -0.14 10.69 -7.31
C LEU A 167 0.77 10.31 -8.47
N LEU A 168 0.36 10.49 -9.73
CA LEU A 168 1.11 9.94 -10.88
C LEU A 168 1.92 10.98 -11.66
N THR A 169 1.67 12.27 -11.44
CA THR A 169 2.39 13.33 -12.12
C THR A 169 3.63 13.67 -11.32
N PRO A 170 4.84 13.53 -11.91
CA PRO A 170 6.07 13.86 -11.22
C PRO A 170 6.05 15.32 -10.76
N ARG A 171 6.55 15.59 -9.56
CA ARG A 171 6.67 16.98 -9.09
C ARG A 171 7.64 17.71 -10.03
N PRO A 172 7.26 18.87 -10.60
CA PRO A 172 8.11 19.57 -11.55
C PRO A 172 9.43 19.94 -10.87
N ASN A 173 10.54 19.43 -11.40
CA ASN A 173 11.87 19.83 -10.95
C ASN A 173 12.24 21.16 -11.63
N PRO A 174 12.35 22.28 -10.90
CA PRO A 174 12.68 23.58 -11.48
C PRO A 174 14.09 23.62 -12.12
N ALA A 175 14.96 22.65 -11.82
CA ALA A 175 16.28 22.52 -12.41
C ALA A 175 16.30 21.76 -13.75
N SER A 176 15.25 21.01 -14.09
CA SER A 176 15.16 20.25 -15.35
C SER A 176 14.43 21.04 -16.44
N ARG A 177 15.01 21.10 -17.64
CA ARG A 177 14.39 21.75 -18.82
C ARG A 177 13.66 20.77 -19.74
N THR A 178 13.68 19.48 -19.42
CA THR A 178 13.04 18.41 -20.20
C THR A 178 11.96 17.75 -19.35
N ALA A 179 10.81 17.45 -19.96
CA ALA A 179 9.80 16.63 -19.31
C ALA A 179 10.40 15.25 -19.02
N ALA A 180 10.30 14.78 -17.78
CA ALA A 180 10.70 13.43 -17.42
C ALA A 180 9.84 12.42 -18.22
N PRO A 181 10.41 11.28 -18.63
CA PRO A 181 9.62 10.19 -19.21
C PRO A 181 8.49 9.78 -18.25
N VAL A 182 7.29 9.63 -18.80
CA VAL A 182 6.12 9.19 -18.03
C VAL A 182 6.13 7.68 -18.01
N HIS A 183 6.66 7.10 -16.93
CA HIS A 183 6.70 5.64 -16.75
C HIS A 183 5.39 5.06 -16.19
N PHE A 184 4.55 5.89 -15.57
CA PHE A 184 3.39 5.43 -14.82
C PHE A 184 2.15 6.23 -15.21
N THR A 185 1.27 5.59 -15.99
CA THR A 185 -0.02 6.18 -16.34
C THR A 185 -1.16 5.53 -15.57
N TYR A 186 -2.28 6.24 -15.49
CA TYR A 186 -3.54 5.70 -14.96
C TYR A 186 -4.03 4.47 -15.75
N GLY A 187 -3.90 4.50 -17.08
CA GLY A 187 -4.37 3.42 -17.94
C GLY A 187 -3.59 2.12 -17.68
N ASP A 188 -2.28 2.25 -17.56
CA ASP A 188 -1.38 1.14 -17.27
C ASP A 188 -1.58 0.60 -15.85
N PHE A 189 -1.82 1.48 -14.86
CA PHE A 189 -2.17 1.06 -13.50
C PHE A 189 -3.43 0.19 -13.49
N ARG A 190 -4.51 0.64 -14.16
CA ARG A 190 -5.75 -0.12 -14.25
C ARG A 190 -5.53 -1.48 -14.91
N SER A 191 -4.78 -1.51 -16.02
CA SER A 191 -4.43 -2.75 -16.71
C SER A 191 -3.68 -3.72 -15.79
N ALA A 192 -2.65 -3.24 -15.09
CA ALA A 192 -1.87 -4.04 -14.16
C ALA A 192 -2.71 -4.55 -12.98
N LEU A 193 -3.55 -3.72 -12.39
CA LEU A 193 -4.43 -4.11 -11.29
C LEU A 193 -5.38 -5.24 -11.70
N HIS A 194 -5.98 -5.14 -12.89
CA HIS A 194 -6.84 -6.20 -13.45
C HIS A 194 -6.06 -7.50 -13.63
N LYS A 195 -4.84 -7.44 -14.20
CA LYS A 195 -3.98 -8.63 -14.35
C LYS A 195 -3.67 -9.28 -13.00
N MET A 196 -3.26 -8.49 -12.01
CA MET A 196 -2.80 -9.01 -10.71
C MET A 196 -3.94 -9.41 -9.76
N ALA A 197 -5.16 -8.93 -10.00
CA ALA A 197 -6.35 -9.42 -9.31
C ALA A 197 -6.90 -10.74 -9.90
N THR A 198 -6.55 -11.06 -11.15
CA THR A 198 -7.12 -12.23 -11.87
C THR A 198 -6.11 -13.31 -12.21
N THR A 199 -4.82 -13.03 -12.09
CA THR A 199 -3.72 -13.97 -12.34
C THR A 199 -3.09 -14.38 -11.02
N PRO A 200 -3.25 -15.63 -10.57
CA PRO A 200 -2.62 -16.11 -9.36
C PRO A 200 -1.10 -16.11 -9.48
N VAL A 201 -0.45 -15.64 -8.42
CA VAL A 201 0.99 -15.74 -8.19
C VAL A 201 1.17 -16.41 -6.85
N ASP A 202 1.83 -17.57 -6.84
CA ASP A 202 2.02 -18.36 -5.61
C ASP A 202 0.69 -18.66 -4.86
N GLY A 203 -0.38 -18.88 -5.63
CA GLY A 203 -1.73 -19.10 -5.09
C GLY A 203 -2.45 -17.85 -4.59
N MET A 204 -1.83 -16.66 -4.72
CA MET A 204 -2.36 -15.38 -4.25
C MET A 204 -2.74 -14.47 -5.43
N VAL A 205 -3.75 -13.63 -5.21
CA VAL A 205 -4.10 -12.51 -6.10
C VAL A 205 -4.10 -11.22 -5.29
N PHE A 206 -4.09 -10.08 -5.97
CA PHE A 206 -4.26 -8.80 -5.31
C PHE A 206 -5.65 -8.72 -4.65
N TYR A 207 -5.69 -8.44 -3.35
CA TYR A 207 -6.91 -8.45 -2.57
C TYR A 207 -7.77 -7.20 -2.84
N LEU A 208 -8.98 -7.41 -3.36
CA LEU A 208 -9.94 -6.36 -3.72
C LEU A 208 -11.09 -6.21 -2.71
N GLY A 209 -10.98 -6.81 -1.53
CA GLY A 209 -12.09 -6.90 -0.57
C GLY A 209 -13.07 -8.01 -0.92
N ASP A 210 -13.85 -8.45 0.06
CA ASP A 210 -14.95 -9.39 -0.12
C ASP A 210 -16.26 -8.66 -0.53
N GLU A 211 -17.33 -9.42 -0.74
CA GLU A 211 -18.64 -8.90 -1.16
C GLU A 211 -19.29 -8.01 -0.09
N VAL A 212 -18.87 -8.13 1.18
CA VAL A 212 -19.49 -7.42 2.31
C VAL A 212 -18.78 -6.10 2.57
N GLU A 213 -17.45 -6.04 2.45
CA GLU A 213 -16.64 -4.87 2.80
C GLU A 213 -15.58 -4.52 1.74
N ARG A 214 -16.06 -4.03 0.59
CA ARG A 214 -15.24 -3.46 -0.50
C ARG A 214 -14.31 -2.32 -0.05
N ALA A 215 -14.58 -1.71 1.11
CA ALA A 215 -13.71 -0.72 1.74
C ALA A 215 -12.29 -1.26 2.00
N TYR A 216 -12.15 -2.53 2.39
CA TYR A 216 -10.84 -3.15 2.60
C TYR A 216 -10.00 -3.17 1.32
N GLY A 217 -10.63 -3.48 0.18
CA GLY A 217 -9.99 -3.45 -1.13
C GLY A 217 -9.53 -2.05 -1.55
N LEU A 218 -10.38 -1.05 -1.36
CA LEU A 218 -10.04 0.34 -1.67
C LEU A 218 -8.88 0.85 -0.79
N VAL A 219 -8.85 0.49 0.49
CA VAL A 219 -7.75 0.85 1.39
C VAL A 219 -6.46 0.11 1.03
N ASN A 220 -6.54 -1.16 0.62
CA ASN A 220 -5.38 -1.90 0.10
C ASN A 220 -4.78 -1.21 -1.15
N ILE A 221 -5.65 -0.79 -2.09
CA ILE A 221 -5.24 0.02 -3.25
C ILE A 221 -4.64 1.37 -2.81
N ALA A 222 -5.26 2.03 -1.84
CA ALA A 222 -4.77 3.30 -1.32
C ALA A 222 -3.36 3.16 -0.74
N ALA A 223 -3.14 2.10 0.04
CA ALA A 223 -1.85 1.78 0.62
C ALA A 223 -0.82 1.54 -0.48
N PHE A 224 -1.13 0.69 -1.47
CA PHE A 224 -0.23 0.43 -2.60
C PHE A 224 0.12 1.69 -3.40
N LEU A 225 -0.88 2.51 -3.76
CA LEU A 225 -0.68 3.74 -4.53
C LEU A 225 0.14 4.77 -3.75
N ALA A 226 -0.09 4.89 -2.44
CA ALA A 226 0.66 5.82 -1.60
C ALA A 226 2.14 5.44 -1.50
N GLN A 227 2.44 4.15 -1.35
CA GLN A 227 3.82 3.67 -1.38
C GLN A 227 4.44 3.89 -2.76
N SER A 228 3.70 3.58 -3.83
CA SER A 228 4.16 3.77 -5.22
C SER A 228 4.46 5.24 -5.55
N ALA A 229 3.64 6.14 -5.00
CA ALA A 229 3.78 7.58 -5.16
C ALA A 229 5.10 8.09 -4.61
N VAL A 230 5.44 7.71 -3.38
CA VAL A 230 6.71 8.11 -2.77
C VAL A 230 7.89 7.42 -3.45
N ASP A 231 7.79 6.12 -3.72
CA ASP A 231 8.93 5.37 -4.26
C ASP A 231 9.29 5.74 -5.70
N SER A 232 8.29 5.99 -6.56
CA SER A 232 8.52 6.08 -8.00
C SER A 232 7.74 7.20 -8.68
N THR A 233 6.42 7.25 -8.55
CA THR A 233 5.59 8.03 -9.49
C THR A 233 5.69 9.55 -9.26
N LEU A 234 5.75 10.03 -8.01
CA LEU A 234 5.96 11.46 -7.72
C LEU A 234 7.40 11.92 -7.95
N ARG A 235 8.35 11.01 -7.89
CA ARG A 235 9.77 11.25 -8.20
C ARG A 235 10.05 11.18 -9.70
N GLY A 236 9.13 10.62 -10.48
CA GLY A 236 9.18 10.63 -11.94
C GLY A 236 10.17 9.68 -12.56
N GLY A 237 10.38 8.52 -11.95
CA GLY A 237 11.08 7.45 -12.66
C GLY A 237 10.84 6.07 -12.09
N CYS A 238 11.25 5.08 -12.89
CA CYS A 238 11.04 3.67 -12.63
C CYS A 238 12.24 3.03 -11.91
N ASP A 239 13.47 3.36 -12.28
CA ASP A 239 14.68 2.86 -11.61
C ASP A 239 15.02 3.64 -10.34
N GLU A 240 15.56 2.95 -9.35
CA GLU A 240 16.08 3.54 -8.11
C GLU A 240 17.10 4.66 -8.37
N GLU A 241 17.01 5.74 -7.59
CA GLU A 241 17.99 6.83 -7.60
C GLU A 241 19.12 6.59 -6.60
N ASN A 242 20.32 7.05 -6.93
CA ASN A 242 21.46 7.03 -6.03
C ASN A 242 21.38 8.17 -5.00
N VAL A 243 20.92 7.89 -3.80
CA VAL A 243 20.65 8.87 -2.75
C VAL A 243 21.44 8.60 -1.45
N ASP A 244 22.08 7.45 -1.33
CA ASP A 244 22.83 7.06 -0.14
C ASP A 244 24.24 7.69 -0.08
N THR A 245 24.42 8.60 0.87
CA THR A 245 25.68 9.35 1.01
C THR A 245 26.62 8.64 1.99
N VAL A 246 27.75 8.14 1.47
CA VAL A 246 28.77 7.44 2.25
C VAL A 246 30.05 8.26 2.25
N GLY A 247 30.57 8.59 3.43
CA GLY A 247 31.80 9.39 3.55
C GLY A 247 31.68 10.81 2.95
N GLY A 248 30.46 11.34 2.81
CA GLY A 248 30.20 12.66 2.24
C GLY A 248 30.07 12.69 0.71
N VAL A 249 30.08 11.54 0.05
CA VAL A 249 29.88 11.41 -1.41
C VAL A 249 28.80 10.38 -1.73
N LEU A 250 28.39 10.27 -2.99
CA LEU A 250 27.48 9.23 -3.49
C LEU A 250 28.29 8.21 -4.31
N PRO A 251 28.72 7.07 -3.73
CA PRO A 251 29.45 6.04 -4.47
C PRO A 251 28.66 5.49 -5.66
N ALA A 252 29.32 5.22 -6.78
CA ALA A 252 28.68 4.51 -7.90
C ALA A 252 28.36 3.05 -7.55
N SER A 253 29.12 2.44 -6.62
CA SER A 253 28.88 1.11 -6.08
C SER A 253 27.60 0.99 -5.25
N ASN A 254 26.90 2.10 -4.98
CA ASN A 254 25.53 2.09 -4.46
C ASN A 254 24.55 1.33 -5.37
N ALA A 255 24.89 1.11 -6.64
CA ALA A 255 24.14 0.22 -7.55
C ALA A 255 24.05 -1.23 -7.00
N CYS A 256 25.05 -1.66 -6.21
CA CYS A 256 25.05 -2.96 -5.53
C CYS A 256 24.18 -2.99 -4.26
N GLY A 257 23.72 -1.84 -3.79
CA GLY A 257 23.02 -1.71 -2.52
C GLY A 257 23.23 -0.34 -1.88
N GLN A 258 22.13 0.27 -1.44
CA GLN A 258 22.10 1.52 -0.66
C GLN A 258 21.85 1.22 0.82
N TYR A 259 22.25 2.12 1.71
CA TYR A 259 21.98 2.07 3.15
C TYR A 259 22.49 0.79 3.82
N GLY A 260 23.67 0.32 3.39
CA GLY A 260 24.27 -0.92 3.89
C GLY A 260 23.68 -2.21 3.31
N MET A 261 22.67 -2.13 2.44
CA MET A 261 22.12 -3.29 1.76
C MET A 261 23.10 -3.92 0.76
N SER A 262 22.82 -5.16 0.40
CA SER A 262 23.45 -5.85 -0.73
C SER A 262 22.38 -6.52 -1.58
N TYR A 263 22.10 -5.98 -2.77
CA TYR A 263 21.03 -6.49 -3.63
C TYR A 263 21.33 -7.88 -4.20
N GLN A 264 22.59 -8.15 -4.52
CA GLN A 264 23.05 -9.47 -4.96
C GLN A 264 22.97 -10.54 -3.85
N ASP A 265 22.98 -10.15 -2.57
CA ASP A 265 22.89 -11.06 -1.43
C ASP A 265 21.46 -11.17 -0.87
N MET A 266 20.47 -10.49 -1.47
CA MET A 266 19.04 -10.64 -1.17
C MET A 266 18.50 -11.95 -1.77
N THR A 267 18.96 -13.07 -1.23
CA THR A 267 18.58 -14.43 -1.63
C THR A 267 17.17 -14.79 -1.13
N CYS A 268 16.59 -15.83 -1.73
CA CYS A 268 15.27 -16.29 -1.27
C CYS A 268 15.38 -16.99 0.09
N PRO A 269 14.27 -17.07 0.86
CA PRO A 269 14.21 -17.85 2.09
C PRO A 269 14.55 -19.33 1.87
N GLU A 270 14.88 -20.03 2.95
CA GLU A 270 15.15 -21.46 2.92
C GLU A 270 13.97 -22.25 2.30
N GLY A 271 14.27 -23.12 1.35
CA GLY A 271 13.27 -23.90 0.60
C GLY A 271 12.62 -23.15 -0.57
N GLN A 272 13.14 -21.98 -0.95
CA GLN A 272 12.73 -21.19 -2.10
C GLN A 272 13.92 -20.74 -2.97
N GLU A 273 15.11 -21.30 -2.73
CA GLU A 273 16.35 -20.93 -3.42
C GLU A 273 16.27 -21.17 -4.93
N GLU A 274 15.42 -22.09 -5.39
CA GLU A 274 15.21 -22.37 -6.82
C GLU A 274 14.56 -21.22 -7.59
N TYR A 275 13.98 -20.24 -6.88
CA TYR A 275 13.36 -19.09 -7.53
C TYR A 275 14.35 -17.98 -7.81
N GLN A 276 15.43 -17.83 -7.05
CA GLN A 276 16.32 -16.67 -7.17
C GLN A 276 17.12 -16.68 -8.48
N CYS A 277 17.47 -15.49 -8.96
CA CYS A 277 18.39 -15.37 -10.10
C CYS A 277 19.83 -15.69 -9.68
N ASP A 278 20.60 -16.26 -10.60
CA ASP A 278 22.05 -16.33 -10.48
C ASP A 278 22.68 -14.94 -10.70
N VAL A 279 23.68 -14.60 -9.88
CA VAL A 279 24.45 -13.36 -10.07
C VAL A 279 25.41 -13.55 -11.24
N ASP A 280 25.14 -12.85 -12.35
CA ASP A 280 26.03 -12.80 -13.51
C ASP A 280 26.98 -11.59 -13.41
N PRO A 281 28.29 -11.78 -13.13
CA PRO A 281 29.26 -10.68 -13.06
C PRO A 281 29.50 -10.00 -14.41
N THR A 282 29.03 -10.60 -15.51
CA THR A 282 29.19 -10.07 -16.87
C THR A 282 27.99 -9.28 -17.38
N MET A 283 26.89 -9.29 -16.64
CA MET A 283 25.68 -8.54 -16.98
C MET A 283 25.98 -7.04 -17.01
N ARG A 284 25.54 -6.36 -18.07
CA ARG A 284 25.71 -4.92 -18.28
C ARG A 284 24.37 -4.26 -18.42
N MET A 285 24.18 -3.18 -17.67
CA MET A 285 22.91 -2.47 -17.63
C MET A 285 23.12 -1.06 -17.13
N THR A 286 22.21 -0.17 -17.50
CA THR A 286 22.16 1.20 -17.02
C THR A 286 20.71 1.55 -16.77
N ALA A 287 20.44 2.15 -15.61
CA ALA A 287 19.14 2.68 -15.23
C ALA A 287 18.76 3.87 -16.12
N ASP A 288 17.48 4.23 -16.11
CA ASP A 288 16.99 5.38 -16.84
C ASP A 288 17.59 6.68 -16.29
N ASP A 289 18.16 7.48 -17.17
CA ASP A 289 18.72 8.78 -16.81
C ASP A 289 17.60 9.80 -16.59
N ARG A 290 17.40 10.19 -15.32
CA ARG A 290 16.44 11.24 -14.92
C ARG A 290 16.99 12.66 -15.14
N GLY A 291 18.23 12.77 -15.61
CA GLY A 291 18.92 14.01 -15.94
C GLY A 291 19.45 14.73 -14.71
N SER A 292 18.63 15.59 -14.10
CA SER A 292 19.08 16.44 -12.99
C SER A 292 19.18 15.63 -11.69
N GLY A 293 20.41 15.38 -11.24
CA GLY A 293 20.67 14.65 -10.00
C GLY A 293 21.92 13.79 -10.15
N PRO A 294 22.12 12.82 -9.25
CA PRO A 294 23.09 11.75 -9.41
C PRO A 294 22.90 11.00 -10.72
N GLY A 295 24.00 10.61 -11.36
CA GLY A 295 23.95 9.79 -12.58
C GLY A 295 23.22 8.46 -12.33
N PRO A 296 22.66 7.85 -13.40
CA PRO A 296 21.91 6.60 -13.28
C PRO A 296 22.81 5.48 -12.76
N PHE A 297 22.22 4.54 -12.03
CA PHE A 297 22.91 3.29 -11.69
C PHE A 297 23.34 2.54 -12.95
N TYR A 298 24.47 1.85 -12.84
CA TYR A 298 24.96 0.97 -13.87
C TYR A 298 25.68 -0.23 -13.26
N CYS A 299 25.80 -1.30 -14.03
CA CYS A 299 26.54 -2.51 -13.66
C CYS A 299 27.32 -3.05 -14.86
N GLY A 300 28.35 -3.84 -14.56
CA GLY A 300 29.22 -4.49 -15.54
C GLY A 300 30.45 -5.10 -14.85
N PRO A 301 31.26 -5.90 -15.56
CA PRO A 301 32.51 -6.41 -15.03
C PRO A 301 33.39 -5.33 -14.42
N ALA A 302 34.04 -5.61 -13.29
CA ALA A 302 34.96 -4.65 -12.67
C ALA A 302 36.08 -4.23 -13.63
N THR A 303 36.47 -5.10 -14.57
CA THR A 303 37.47 -4.81 -15.61
C THR A 303 37.07 -3.71 -16.58
N ASP A 304 35.77 -3.50 -16.81
CA ASP A 304 35.29 -2.40 -17.67
C ASP A 304 35.58 -1.02 -17.05
N TYR A 305 35.90 -1.05 -15.74
CA TYR A 305 35.99 0.09 -14.85
C TYR A 305 37.39 0.22 -14.21
N GLY A 306 38.35 -0.61 -14.61
CA GLY A 306 39.71 -0.59 -14.04
C GLY A 306 39.80 -1.20 -12.63
N GLY A 307 38.81 -1.98 -12.21
CA GLY A 307 38.76 -2.73 -10.95
C GLY A 307 37.90 -2.10 -9.86
N PHE A 308 37.54 -0.81 -9.96
CA PHE A 308 36.72 -0.09 -8.99
C PHE A 308 35.95 1.06 -9.67
N THR A 309 34.90 1.55 -9.04
CA THR A 309 34.09 2.69 -9.51
C THR A 309 34.32 3.95 -8.69
N GLY A 310 33.93 5.11 -9.24
CA GLY A 310 34.06 6.40 -8.58
C GLY A 310 32.86 6.77 -7.71
N HIS A 311 32.66 8.07 -7.56
CA HIS A 311 31.51 8.65 -6.88
C HIS A 311 30.95 9.82 -7.70
N TRP A 312 29.67 10.14 -7.49
CA TRP A 312 29.06 11.30 -8.11
C TRP A 312 29.54 12.60 -7.45
N ASP A 313 29.91 13.58 -8.28
CA ASP A 313 30.26 14.92 -7.85
C ASP A 313 29.28 15.96 -8.41
N TYR A 314 28.56 16.63 -7.51
CA TYR A 314 27.64 17.70 -7.86
C TYR A 314 28.32 18.94 -8.44
N VAL A 315 29.61 19.16 -8.18
CA VAL A 315 30.34 20.32 -8.71
C VAL A 315 30.61 20.16 -10.19
N THR A 316 31.09 18.99 -10.60
CA THR A 316 31.34 18.66 -12.01
C THR A 316 30.10 18.19 -12.75
N GLY A 317 29.08 17.71 -12.03
CA GLY A 317 27.87 17.12 -12.62
C GLY A 317 28.16 15.78 -13.30
N GLY A 318 29.09 14.99 -12.75
CA GLY A 318 29.55 13.73 -13.31
C GLY A 318 30.20 12.81 -12.28
N GLU A 319 30.49 11.58 -12.68
CA GLU A 319 31.26 10.65 -11.85
C GLU A 319 32.75 11.05 -11.86
N VAL A 320 33.34 11.16 -10.67
CA VAL A 320 34.76 11.43 -10.45
C VAL A 320 35.48 10.15 -10.02
N ARG A 321 36.62 9.89 -10.66
CA ARG A 321 37.54 8.79 -10.35
C ARG A 321 38.93 9.35 -10.11
N ASP A 322 39.25 9.66 -8.86
CA ASP A 322 40.50 10.29 -8.45
C ASP A 322 41.61 9.29 -8.06
N GLY A 323 41.41 8.01 -8.38
CA GLY A 323 42.35 6.93 -8.08
C GLY A 323 42.13 6.26 -6.72
N SER A 324 41.17 6.75 -5.93
CA SER A 324 40.68 6.09 -4.71
C SER A 324 39.35 5.41 -5.00
N ALA A 325 39.23 4.14 -4.60
CA ALA A 325 37.93 3.50 -4.54
C ALA A 325 37.10 4.11 -3.40
N MET A 326 35.82 4.36 -3.66
CA MET A 326 34.87 4.84 -2.66
C MET A 326 33.87 3.71 -2.38
N PRO A 327 33.97 3.04 -1.21
CA PRO A 327 33.05 1.97 -0.89
C PRO A 327 31.64 2.50 -0.60
N ASN A 328 30.61 1.73 -0.95
CA ASN A 328 29.25 1.95 -0.46
C ASN A 328 29.12 1.54 1.02
N GLY A 329 27.92 1.67 1.59
CA GLY A 329 27.66 1.30 2.99
C GLY A 329 27.96 -0.17 3.34
N ALA A 330 27.99 -1.06 2.34
CA ALA A 330 28.33 -2.47 2.49
C ALA A 330 29.82 -2.78 2.21
N GLY A 331 30.65 -1.77 1.94
CA GLY A 331 32.07 -1.94 1.66
C GLY A 331 32.40 -2.32 0.20
N ARG A 332 31.44 -2.26 -0.73
CA ARG A 332 31.66 -2.57 -2.16
C ARG A 332 32.24 -1.37 -2.89
N GLU A 333 33.26 -1.61 -3.70
CA GLU A 333 34.03 -0.59 -4.43
C GLU A 333 33.84 -0.65 -5.95
N ASP A 334 33.09 -1.63 -6.44
CA ASP A 334 32.81 -1.90 -7.85
C ASP A 334 31.31 -2.13 -8.09
N VAL A 335 30.91 -2.34 -9.34
CA VAL A 335 29.52 -2.61 -9.76
C VAL A 335 29.34 -3.98 -10.45
N GLU A 336 30.27 -4.90 -10.20
CA GLU A 336 30.23 -6.25 -10.77
C GLU A 336 29.14 -7.09 -10.09
N GLY A 337 28.25 -7.67 -10.90
CA GLY A 337 27.11 -8.45 -10.42
C GLY A 337 25.99 -7.62 -9.77
N CYS A 338 25.98 -6.30 -9.97
CA CYS A 338 25.14 -5.37 -9.20
C CYS A 338 23.87 -4.88 -9.92
N CYS A 339 23.36 -5.60 -10.92
CA CYS A 339 22.24 -5.14 -11.75
C CYS A 339 20.84 -5.18 -11.07
N TRP A 340 20.81 -5.32 -9.75
CA TRP A 340 19.65 -5.75 -8.96
C TRP A 340 18.99 -4.64 -8.12
N TRP A 341 19.23 -3.37 -8.48
CA TRP A 341 18.60 -2.21 -7.84
C TRP A 341 17.07 -2.17 -8.01
N GLY A 342 16.41 -1.25 -7.30
CA GLY A 342 14.96 -1.10 -7.32
C GLY A 342 14.39 -0.71 -8.70
N ARG A 343 13.31 -1.38 -9.11
CA ARG A 343 12.56 -1.05 -10.34
C ARG A 343 11.05 -1.14 -10.14
N GLY A 344 10.31 -0.41 -10.97
CA GLY A 344 8.84 -0.42 -10.97
C GLY A 344 8.23 0.36 -9.81
N SER A 345 6.91 0.31 -9.67
CA SER A 345 6.17 1.30 -8.88
C SER A 345 6.55 1.35 -7.40
N ILE A 346 6.91 0.21 -6.80
CA ILE A 346 7.43 0.12 -5.42
C ILE A 346 8.83 -0.48 -5.34
N GLN A 347 9.69 -0.24 -6.35
CA GLN A 347 11.13 -0.52 -6.28
C GLN A 347 11.48 -1.99 -5.92
N LEU A 348 10.95 -2.93 -6.70
CA LEU A 348 11.30 -4.36 -6.65
C LEU A 348 12.82 -4.52 -6.86
N ARG A 349 13.50 -5.18 -5.92
CA ARG A 349 14.97 -5.25 -5.86
C ARG A 349 15.46 -6.61 -5.39
N GLY A 350 16.71 -6.90 -5.68
CA GLY A 350 17.41 -8.09 -5.22
C GLY A 350 17.15 -9.36 -6.02
N VAL A 351 18.13 -10.27 -6.02
CA VAL A 351 18.13 -11.49 -6.86
C VAL A 351 16.91 -12.39 -6.63
N CYS A 352 16.41 -12.48 -5.40
CA CYS A 352 15.22 -13.27 -5.11
C CYS A 352 13.98 -12.68 -5.79
N SER A 353 13.74 -11.37 -5.66
CA SER A 353 12.52 -10.74 -6.17
C SER A 353 12.43 -10.82 -7.69
N TYR A 354 13.54 -10.54 -8.39
CA TYR A 354 13.60 -10.69 -9.86
C TYR A 354 13.45 -12.14 -10.29
N GLY A 355 14.03 -13.06 -9.52
CA GLY A 355 13.93 -14.49 -9.76
C GLY A 355 12.50 -15.01 -9.61
N ARG A 356 11.82 -14.66 -8.52
CA ARG A 356 10.40 -14.97 -8.32
C ARG A 356 9.54 -14.33 -9.41
N LEU A 357 9.79 -13.09 -9.81
CA LEU A 357 9.07 -12.46 -10.92
C LEU A 357 9.24 -13.26 -12.23
N ASN A 358 10.47 -13.69 -12.54
CA ASN A 358 10.74 -14.53 -13.70
C ASN A 358 10.06 -15.89 -13.60
N HIS A 359 10.13 -16.50 -12.41
CA HIS A 359 9.53 -17.77 -12.13
C HIS A 359 8.02 -17.71 -12.33
N PHE A 360 7.31 -16.72 -11.80
CA PHE A 360 5.85 -16.70 -11.83
C PHE A 360 5.25 -16.04 -13.08
N LEU A 361 5.86 -14.96 -13.59
CA LEU A 361 5.26 -14.13 -14.63
C LEU A 361 6.12 -13.96 -15.88
N GLY A 362 7.40 -14.36 -15.84
CA GLY A 362 8.35 -14.13 -16.91
C GLY A 362 8.63 -15.33 -17.81
N LYS A 363 9.78 -15.29 -18.48
CA LYS A 363 10.25 -16.33 -19.40
C LYS A 363 10.40 -17.68 -18.70
N LYS A 364 10.87 -17.72 -17.45
CA LYS A 364 10.98 -18.98 -16.71
C LYS A 364 9.61 -19.66 -16.52
N ALA A 365 8.56 -18.89 -16.22
CA ALA A 365 7.20 -19.43 -16.17
C ALA A 365 6.80 -20.09 -17.49
N HIS A 366 7.03 -19.40 -18.59
CA HIS A 366 6.71 -19.87 -19.94
C HIS A 366 7.51 -21.12 -20.34
N ASP A 367 8.83 -21.11 -20.12
CA ASP A 367 9.72 -22.22 -20.48
C ASP A 367 9.43 -23.48 -19.65
N ASP A 368 8.95 -23.32 -18.42
CA ASP A 368 8.45 -24.41 -17.56
C ASP A 368 7.03 -24.89 -17.95
N GLY A 369 6.39 -24.28 -18.96
CA GLY A 369 5.05 -24.62 -19.44
C GLY A 369 3.89 -24.09 -18.60
N ARG A 370 4.15 -23.11 -17.71
CA ARG A 370 3.14 -22.45 -16.87
C ARG A 370 2.61 -21.18 -17.57
N PRO A 371 1.41 -20.69 -17.21
CA PRO A 371 0.93 -19.39 -17.68
C PRO A 371 1.93 -18.27 -17.33
N SER A 372 2.15 -17.36 -18.28
CA SER A 372 3.12 -16.27 -18.14
C SER A 372 2.54 -14.99 -18.74
N LEU A 373 2.61 -13.88 -18.01
CA LEU A 373 2.20 -12.57 -18.51
C LEU A 373 3.26 -11.97 -19.45
N PHE A 374 4.52 -12.37 -19.29
CA PHE A 374 5.67 -11.84 -20.01
C PHE A 374 6.54 -13.00 -20.54
N PRO A 375 6.04 -13.81 -21.48
CA PRO A 375 6.69 -15.06 -21.90
C PRO A 375 8.06 -14.85 -22.56
N GLU A 376 8.33 -13.66 -23.08
CA GLU A 376 9.58 -13.33 -23.78
C GLU A 376 10.63 -12.64 -22.88
N ILE A 377 10.27 -12.23 -21.65
CA ILE A 377 11.15 -11.45 -20.79
C ILE A 377 11.80 -12.36 -19.75
N ASP A 378 13.12 -12.52 -19.87
CA ASP A 378 13.93 -13.13 -18.83
C ASP A 378 14.39 -12.06 -17.82
N PHE A 379 13.64 -11.90 -16.72
CA PHE A 379 13.97 -10.90 -15.70
C PHE A 379 15.30 -11.17 -14.97
N CYS A 380 15.84 -12.39 -15.05
CA CYS A 380 17.17 -12.70 -14.52
C CYS A 380 18.31 -12.29 -15.46
N ARG A 381 18.02 -12.03 -16.73
CA ARG A 381 19.02 -11.56 -17.72
C ARG A 381 18.80 -10.12 -18.15
N ASN A 382 17.58 -9.63 -18.03
CA ASN A 382 17.20 -8.28 -18.38
C ASN A 382 16.23 -7.66 -17.35
N PRO A 383 16.66 -7.41 -16.10
CA PRO A 383 15.80 -6.73 -15.13
C PRO A 383 15.39 -5.31 -15.56
N GLN A 384 16.16 -4.62 -16.43
CA GLN A 384 15.79 -3.32 -17.01
C GLN A 384 14.52 -3.34 -17.86
N ALA A 385 14.08 -4.51 -18.32
CA ALA A 385 12.83 -4.63 -19.07
C ALA A 385 11.65 -4.01 -18.31
N ILE A 386 11.67 -4.03 -16.97
CA ILE A 386 10.63 -3.41 -16.14
C ILE A 386 10.42 -1.93 -16.44
N CYS A 387 11.49 -1.21 -16.76
CA CYS A 387 11.47 0.24 -16.96
C CYS A 387 11.60 0.67 -18.42
N SER A 388 12.08 -0.23 -19.29
CA SER A 388 12.45 0.09 -20.69
C SER A 388 11.69 -0.68 -21.77
N ASP A 389 10.92 -1.73 -21.43
CA ASP A 389 10.21 -2.51 -22.43
C ASP A 389 8.90 -1.81 -22.86
N GLU A 390 8.89 -1.29 -24.09
CA GLU A 390 7.73 -0.58 -24.65
C GLU A 390 6.58 -1.53 -25.06
N SER A 391 6.83 -2.84 -25.16
CA SER A 391 5.80 -3.83 -25.52
C SER A 391 4.85 -4.11 -24.36
N TYR A 392 5.30 -3.84 -23.13
CA TYR A 392 4.55 -4.06 -21.89
C TYR A 392 4.52 -2.77 -21.04
N PRO A 393 3.75 -1.74 -21.46
CA PRO A 393 3.73 -0.44 -20.79
C PRO A 393 3.23 -0.49 -19.34
N ASP A 394 2.53 -1.56 -18.94
CA ASP A 394 2.05 -1.77 -17.57
C ASP A 394 2.99 -2.60 -16.70
N LEU A 395 4.14 -3.03 -17.22
CA LEU A 395 5.08 -3.89 -16.51
C LEU A 395 5.65 -3.25 -15.24
N GLY A 396 5.94 -1.94 -15.26
CA GLY A 396 6.37 -1.22 -14.06
C GLY A 396 5.36 -1.27 -12.91
N TRP A 397 4.05 -1.25 -13.23
CA TRP A 397 2.97 -1.44 -12.26
C TRP A 397 2.81 -2.90 -11.84
N VAL A 398 2.90 -3.83 -12.79
CA VAL A 398 2.82 -5.27 -12.51
C VAL A 398 3.95 -5.70 -11.58
N ALA A 399 5.19 -5.24 -11.78
CA ALA A 399 6.31 -5.54 -10.89
C ALA A 399 6.06 -5.08 -9.44
N GLY A 400 5.46 -3.89 -9.28
CA GLY A 400 5.10 -3.38 -7.96
C GLY A 400 3.97 -4.15 -7.30
N LEU A 401 2.89 -4.43 -8.05
CA LEU A 401 1.77 -5.24 -7.56
C LEU A 401 2.19 -6.68 -7.26
N PHE A 402 3.10 -7.25 -8.06
CA PHE A 402 3.73 -8.54 -7.81
C PHE A 402 4.43 -8.54 -6.44
N ARG A 403 5.31 -7.57 -6.18
CA ARG A 403 5.95 -7.42 -4.86
C ARG A 403 4.91 -7.26 -3.74
N TRP A 404 3.83 -6.52 -4.00
CA TRP A 404 2.76 -6.36 -3.01
C TRP A 404 2.12 -7.68 -2.63
N ILE A 405 1.74 -8.51 -3.60
CA ILE A 405 1.06 -9.78 -3.35
C ILE A 405 1.98 -10.88 -2.83
N THR A 406 3.29 -10.79 -3.09
CA THR A 406 4.24 -11.81 -2.64
C THR A 406 4.89 -11.50 -1.30
N ASP A 407 4.97 -10.22 -0.91
CA ASP A 407 5.79 -9.79 0.23
C ASP A 407 5.02 -8.91 1.23
N VAL A 408 4.10 -8.04 0.78
CA VAL A 408 3.41 -7.07 1.65
C VAL A 408 2.07 -7.61 2.15
N GLN A 409 1.18 -7.95 1.22
CA GLN A 409 -0.13 -8.50 1.51
C GLN A 409 -0.09 -9.80 2.34
N PRO A 410 0.81 -10.77 2.08
CA PRO A 410 0.90 -11.98 2.89
C PRO A 410 1.75 -11.81 4.15
N TYR A 411 2.26 -10.61 4.44
CA TYR A 411 3.14 -10.40 5.59
C TYR A 411 2.46 -10.80 6.91
N ASP A 412 3.15 -11.66 7.67
CA ASP A 412 2.81 -12.06 9.03
C ASP A 412 4.11 -12.14 9.84
N SER A 413 4.15 -11.47 10.99
CA SER A 413 5.33 -11.46 11.85
C SER A 413 5.54 -12.78 12.60
N GLY A 414 4.51 -13.64 12.69
CA GLY A 414 4.49 -14.80 13.57
C GLY A 414 4.29 -14.45 15.06
N GLU A 415 4.29 -13.15 15.40
CA GLU A 415 4.20 -12.62 16.77
C GLU A 415 2.89 -11.85 17.01
N GLY A 416 1.90 -12.04 16.14
CA GLY A 416 0.55 -11.51 16.29
C GLY A 416 0.22 -10.31 15.41
N TRP A 417 1.14 -9.84 14.58
CA TRP A 417 0.87 -8.82 13.57
C TRP A 417 0.84 -9.43 12.17
N SER A 418 -0.23 -9.20 11.42
CA SER A 418 -0.29 -9.52 9.99
C SER A 418 -0.95 -8.40 9.21
N TYR A 419 -0.54 -8.23 7.95
CA TYR A 419 -1.03 -7.15 7.09
C TYR A 419 -2.55 -7.19 6.96
N MET A 420 -3.10 -8.38 6.70
CA MET A 420 -4.54 -8.57 6.49
C MET A 420 -5.37 -8.24 7.73
N ARG A 421 -4.89 -8.61 8.94
CA ARG A 421 -5.56 -8.23 10.19
C ARG A 421 -5.48 -6.72 10.41
N ALA A 422 -4.30 -6.15 10.24
CA ALA A 422 -4.09 -4.72 10.45
C ALA A 422 -4.92 -3.86 9.46
N LEU A 423 -5.10 -4.33 8.22
CA LEU A 423 -5.98 -3.71 7.23
C LEU A 423 -7.44 -3.68 7.71
N VAL A 424 -7.95 -4.81 8.19
CA VAL A 424 -9.32 -4.92 8.72
C VAL A 424 -9.48 -4.02 9.95
N ASP A 425 -8.57 -4.12 10.92
CA ASP A 425 -8.62 -3.32 12.16
C ASP A 425 -8.56 -1.81 11.86
N PHE A 426 -7.75 -1.38 10.89
CA PHE A 426 -7.67 0.01 10.47
C PHE A 426 -8.98 0.52 9.87
N VAL A 427 -9.61 -0.27 8.98
CA VAL A 427 -10.86 0.12 8.35
C VAL A 427 -12.01 0.10 9.35
N ASP A 428 -12.16 -0.96 10.14
CA ASP A 428 -13.18 -1.07 11.19
C ASP A 428 -13.02 -0.01 12.28
N GLY A 429 -11.76 0.39 12.55
CA GLY A 429 -11.39 1.49 13.41
C GLY A 429 -11.71 2.88 12.86
N GLY A 430 -12.29 2.98 11.66
CA GLY A 430 -12.70 4.24 11.05
C GLY A 430 -11.60 4.97 10.27
N MET A 431 -10.52 4.28 9.92
CA MET A 431 -9.39 4.78 9.12
C MET A 431 -8.67 5.99 9.73
N ILE A 432 -8.59 6.03 11.05
CA ILE A 432 -7.91 7.10 11.79
C ILE A 432 -6.56 6.67 12.37
N ASP A 433 -6.22 5.38 12.38
CA ASP A 433 -5.01 4.87 13.02
C ASP A 433 -3.79 4.97 12.09
N ASN A 434 -2.85 5.85 12.43
CA ASN A 434 -1.63 6.05 11.66
C ASN A 434 -0.65 4.86 11.78
N SER A 435 -0.77 4.01 12.80
CA SER A 435 0.15 2.88 12.99
C SER A 435 0.10 1.86 11.84
N PHE A 436 -1.09 1.68 11.22
CA PHE A 436 -1.26 0.79 10.07
C PHE A 436 -0.34 1.15 8.91
N VAL A 437 -0.43 2.39 8.41
CA VAL A 437 0.37 2.79 7.25
C VAL A 437 1.85 2.95 7.60
N HIS A 438 2.19 3.29 8.85
CA HIS A 438 3.58 3.26 9.28
C HIS A 438 4.17 1.84 9.17
N ALA A 439 3.43 0.84 9.65
CA ALA A 439 3.82 -0.56 9.53
C ALA A 439 3.95 -1.02 8.07
N VAL A 440 2.98 -0.68 7.22
CA VAL A 440 3.04 -0.94 5.77
C VAL A 440 4.27 -0.30 5.13
N SER A 441 4.57 0.94 5.52
CA SER A 441 5.74 1.68 5.04
C SER A 441 7.04 1.00 5.47
N GLY A 442 7.11 0.47 6.69
CA GLY A 442 8.23 -0.32 7.18
C GLY A 442 8.42 -1.62 6.39
N ILE A 443 7.34 -2.33 6.06
CA ILE A 443 7.41 -3.57 5.25
C ILE A 443 7.95 -3.25 3.86
N VAL A 444 7.43 -2.19 3.22
CA VAL A 444 7.88 -1.78 1.87
C VAL A 444 9.32 -1.24 1.88
N GLY A 445 9.71 -0.48 2.91
CA GLY A 445 11.01 0.18 2.98
C GLY A 445 12.15 -0.68 3.51
N GLN A 446 11.88 -1.49 4.53
CA GLN A 446 12.89 -2.21 5.32
C GLN A 446 12.53 -3.69 5.57
N GLY A 447 11.36 -4.17 5.12
CA GLY A 447 10.97 -5.58 5.23
C GLY A 447 10.35 -5.98 6.57
N CYS A 448 10.03 -5.04 7.46
CA CYS A 448 9.34 -5.34 8.71
C CYS A 448 8.30 -4.30 9.12
N HIS A 449 7.27 -4.73 9.86
CA HIS A 449 6.15 -3.89 10.29
C HIS A 449 6.49 -2.93 11.44
N ALA A 450 7.60 -3.11 12.14
CA ALA A 450 8.02 -2.31 13.28
C ALA A 450 9.42 -1.71 13.05
N PRO A 451 9.56 -0.77 12.10
CA PRO A 451 10.85 -0.16 11.82
C PRO A 451 11.33 0.71 13.01
N PRO A 452 12.64 0.94 13.17
CA PRO A 452 13.72 0.46 12.30
C PRO A 452 13.92 -1.06 12.40
N CYS A 453 14.00 -1.72 11.25
CA CYS A 453 14.24 -3.16 11.19
C CYS A 453 15.68 -3.48 11.56
N GLU A 454 15.95 -4.72 11.99
CA GLU A 454 17.30 -5.13 12.37
C GLU A 454 18.30 -4.87 11.23
N GLY A 455 19.38 -4.14 11.54
CA GLY A 455 20.41 -3.79 10.56
C GLY A 455 20.10 -2.57 9.68
N TYR A 456 18.97 -1.90 9.88
CA TYR A 456 18.59 -0.68 9.16
C TYR A 456 18.69 0.57 10.04
N GLU A 457 18.88 1.71 9.38
CA GLU A 457 18.82 3.03 10.02
C GLU A 457 17.37 3.46 10.33
N GLU A 458 17.26 4.62 10.97
CA GLU A 458 16.02 5.32 11.28
C GLU A 458 15.07 5.39 10.06
N PHE A 459 13.78 5.11 10.30
CA PHE A 459 12.76 5.09 9.26
C PHE A 459 11.86 6.33 9.33
N ASP A 460 11.98 7.21 8.33
CA ASP A 460 11.05 8.32 8.16
C ASP A 460 9.85 7.92 7.27
N GLY A 461 8.72 7.65 7.91
CA GLY A 461 7.45 7.33 7.24
C GLY A 461 6.57 8.53 6.94
N ALA A 462 6.96 9.77 7.26
CA ALA A 462 6.05 10.93 7.25
C ALA A 462 5.51 11.27 5.85
N GLU A 463 6.34 11.23 4.80
CA GLU A 463 5.86 11.48 3.43
C GLU A 463 4.87 10.40 2.96
N ARG A 464 5.15 9.12 3.28
CA ARG A 464 4.27 7.98 2.95
C ARG A 464 2.94 8.08 3.67
N MET A 465 2.96 8.47 4.95
CA MET A 465 1.78 8.75 5.77
C MET A 465 0.90 9.82 5.13
N ALA A 466 1.46 11.00 4.87
CA ALA A 466 0.72 12.12 4.29
C ALA A 466 0.13 11.75 2.91
N THR A 467 0.90 11.01 2.11
CA THR A 467 0.47 10.53 0.80
C THR A 467 -0.67 9.51 0.91
N PHE A 468 -0.65 8.63 1.93
CA PHE A 468 -1.72 7.66 2.16
C PHE A 468 -3.03 8.33 2.60
N VAL A 469 -2.98 9.23 3.58
CA VAL A 469 -4.14 10.02 4.00
C VAL A 469 -4.76 10.74 2.80
N ARG A 470 -3.91 11.36 1.97
CA ARG A 470 -4.34 12.00 0.73
C ARG A 470 -4.96 11.02 -0.26
N THR A 471 -4.41 9.82 -0.39
CA THR A 471 -4.92 8.79 -1.30
C THR A 471 -6.29 8.27 -0.87
N LEU A 472 -6.53 8.10 0.44
CA LEU A 472 -7.85 7.77 0.98
C LEU A 472 -8.88 8.83 0.55
N GLU A 473 -8.58 10.12 0.74
CA GLU A 473 -9.46 11.22 0.31
C GLU A 473 -9.77 11.18 -1.19
N ILE A 474 -8.75 10.94 -2.02
CA ILE A 474 -8.88 10.85 -3.48
C ILE A 474 -9.80 9.70 -3.87
N LEU A 475 -9.77 8.58 -3.15
CA LEU A 475 -10.63 7.43 -3.41
C LEU A 475 -12.03 7.56 -2.78
N GLY A 476 -12.34 8.70 -2.16
CA GLY A 476 -13.63 8.95 -1.51
C GLY A 476 -13.77 8.29 -0.13
N LEU A 477 -12.67 7.77 0.42
CA LEU A 477 -12.61 7.17 1.75
C LEU A 477 -12.31 8.28 2.77
N ARG A 478 -13.32 8.73 3.50
CA ARG A 478 -13.13 9.74 4.55
C ARG A 478 -13.06 9.08 5.92
N PRO A 479 -12.02 9.39 6.73
CA PRO A 479 -11.99 8.97 8.12
C PRO A 479 -13.22 9.50 8.84
N ARG A 480 -13.92 8.64 9.60
CA ARG A 480 -15.02 9.12 10.45
C ARG A 480 -14.43 9.92 11.59
N ALA A 481 -14.59 11.25 11.57
CA ALA A 481 -14.47 12.01 12.81
C ALA A 481 -15.52 11.47 13.78
N ALA A 482 -15.09 11.01 14.96
CA ALA A 482 -15.95 10.45 16.00
C ALA A 482 -17.23 11.29 16.10
N ALA A 483 -18.38 10.66 15.83
CA ALA A 483 -19.67 11.33 15.82
C ALA A 483 -19.92 11.93 17.22
N ALA A 484 -19.62 13.23 17.36
CA ALA A 484 -19.92 13.98 18.55
C ALA A 484 -21.44 14.07 18.70
N GLY A 485 -22.00 13.23 19.57
CA GLY A 485 -23.28 13.43 20.22
C GLY A 485 -24.49 13.59 19.30
N ARG A 486 -24.91 12.53 18.61
CA ARG A 486 -26.35 12.31 18.37
C ARG A 486 -26.75 11.02 19.05
N ARG A 487 -27.64 11.11 20.04
CA ARG A 487 -28.30 9.96 20.65
C ARG A 487 -29.12 9.24 19.57
N GLY A 488 -28.50 8.25 18.93
CA GLY A 488 -29.11 7.35 17.96
C GLY A 488 -29.57 6.07 18.64
N ARG A 489 -30.85 5.76 18.46
CA ARG A 489 -31.55 4.58 18.93
C ARG A 489 -30.99 3.34 18.21
N ARG A 490 -30.72 2.24 18.91
CA ARG A 490 -30.39 0.94 18.29
C ARG A 490 -31.50 0.53 17.32
N LEU A 491 -31.16 0.43 16.04
CA LEU A 491 -31.76 -0.50 15.08
C LEU A 491 -30.60 -1.12 14.29
N GLY A 492 -30.73 -2.40 13.97
CA GLY A 492 -29.63 -3.35 13.75
C GLY A 492 -28.84 -3.19 12.44
N GLU A 493 -27.62 -3.74 12.51
CA GLU A 493 -26.79 -4.39 11.49
C GLU A 493 -26.65 -3.70 10.12
N GLY A 494 -25.45 -3.13 9.90
CA GLY A 494 -24.96 -2.53 8.65
C GLY A 494 -24.08 -1.30 8.93
N LEU A 495 -22.76 -1.41 8.72
CA LEU A 495 -21.85 -0.26 8.77
C LEU A 495 -22.03 0.55 7.47
N GLU A 496 -22.88 1.58 7.50
CA GLU A 496 -23.08 2.50 6.37
C GLU A 496 -21.86 3.43 6.23
N TRP A 497 -21.26 3.48 5.05
CA TRP A 497 -20.10 4.33 4.71
C TRP A 497 -20.55 5.54 3.88
N ASP A 498 -20.12 6.75 4.24
CA ASP A 498 -20.40 7.98 3.47
C ASP A 498 -19.50 8.04 2.21
N PHE A 499 -19.90 7.35 1.14
CA PHE A 499 -19.25 7.47 -0.17
C PHE A 499 -19.71 8.74 -0.88
N VAL A 500 -18.83 9.73 -1.04
CA VAL A 500 -19.13 10.92 -1.85
C VAL A 500 -18.53 10.73 -3.23
N VAL A 501 -19.32 10.18 -4.17
CA VAL A 501 -19.02 10.31 -5.59
C VAL A 501 -19.34 11.75 -6.00
N GLY A 502 -18.42 12.40 -6.71
CA GLY A 502 -18.55 13.80 -7.09
C GLY A 502 -19.81 14.07 -7.91
N GLY A 503 -20.87 14.54 -7.23
CA GLY A 503 -22.10 15.04 -7.81
C GLY A 503 -23.35 14.43 -7.18
N GLY A 504 -23.87 15.06 -6.13
CA GLY A 504 -25.19 14.75 -5.55
C GLY A 504 -25.15 13.77 -4.38
N LEU A 505 -25.84 14.13 -3.30
CA LEU A 505 -26.07 13.29 -2.13
C LEU A 505 -27.07 12.19 -2.49
N ASP A 506 -26.60 11.07 -3.02
CA ASP A 506 -27.39 9.84 -3.08
C ASP A 506 -26.69 8.78 -2.24
N SER A 507 -27.29 8.45 -1.09
CA SER A 507 -26.90 7.32 -0.25
C SER A 507 -27.20 6.03 -1.00
N TRP A 508 -26.17 5.23 -1.29
CA TRP A 508 -26.34 3.88 -1.82
C TRP A 508 -26.29 2.89 -0.67
N SER A 509 -27.41 2.22 -0.41
CA SER A 509 -27.44 0.97 0.34
C SER A 509 -27.21 -0.17 -0.67
N LEU A 510 -26.17 -0.97 -0.45
CA LEU A 510 -26.00 -2.28 -1.08
C LEU A 510 -26.33 -3.35 -0.04
#